data_AF-A0A357HWK9-F1
#
_entry.id   AF-A0A357HWK9-F1
#
_cell.length_a   1.000
_cell.length_b   1.000
_cell.length_c   1.000
_cell.angle_alpha   90.00
_cell.angle_beta   90.00
_cell.angle_gamma   90.00
#
_symmetry.space_group_name_H-M   'P 1'
#
loop_
_entity.id
_entity.type
_entity.pdbx_description
1 polymer ?
#
loop_
_entity_poly.entity_id
_entity_poly.type
_entity_poly.pdbx_seq_one_letter_code
_entity_poly.pdbx_strand_id
1 'polypeptide(L)' 'SGTRKEELLYHPDEMLKIYSLRRAMKGLPSTDAMEMLIQRIKKTNTNAEFLMSVAR' A
#
# COMPACT_ATOMS: atom_id res chain seq x y z
N SER A 1 4.04 -7.08 7.70
CA SER A 1 4.01 -6.33 8.98
C SER A 1 2.64 -5.69 9.17
N GLY A 2 2.20 -5.45 10.40
CA GLY A 2 0.93 -4.77 10.69
C GLY A 2 0.92 -4.24 12.11
N THR A 3 0.13 -3.19 12.35
CA THR A 3 -0.07 -2.57 13.67
C THR A 3 -1.44 -2.95 14.20
N ARG A 4 -1.54 -3.29 15.49
CA ARG A 4 -2.84 -3.60 16.11
C ARG A 4 -3.70 -2.33 16.14
N LYS A 5 -4.99 -2.48 15.81
CA LYS A 5 -5.97 -1.38 15.73
C LYS A 5 -5.54 -0.25 14.78
N GLU A 6 -4.95 -0.59 13.63
CA GLU A 6 -4.50 0.39 12.65
C GLU A 6 -5.64 1.24 12.06
N GLU A 7 -6.89 0.79 12.17
CA GLU A 7 -8.10 1.56 11.83
C GLU A 7 -8.31 2.83 12.67
N LEU A 8 -7.66 2.92 13.84
CA LEU A 8 -7.69 4.13 14.68
C LEU A 8 -6.60 5.14 14.30
N LEU A 9 -5.65 4.74 13.43
CA LEU A 9 -4.49 5.55 13.06
C LEU A 9 -4.61 6.12 11.64
N TYR A 10 -5.22 5.37 10.73
CA TYR A 10 -5.39 5.78 9.34
C TYR A 10 -6.76 6.38 9.08
N HIS A 11 -6.84 7.26 8.07
CA HIS A 11 -8.14 7.68 7.56
C HIS A 11 -8.86 6.47 6.94
N PRO A 12 -10.19 6.32 7.10
CA PRO A 12 -10.92 5.17 6.57
C PRO A 12 -10.68 4.88 5.09
N ASP A 13 -10.56 5.92 4.27
CA ASP A 13 -10.29 5.78 2.83
C ASP A 13 -8.88 5.27 2.52
N GLU A 14 -7.88 5.70 3.31
CA GLU A 14 -6.51 5.21 3.19
C GLU A 14 -6.43 3.75 3.62
N MET A 15 -7.17 3.37 4.66
CA MET A 15 -7.19 2.01 5.19
C MET A 15 -7.64 1.00 4.12
N LEU A 16 -8.69 1.32 3.35
CA LEU A 16 -9.17 0.48 2.25
C LEU A 16 -8.11 0.28 1.16
N LYS A 17 -7.33 1.32 0.85
CA LYS A 17 -6.25 1.28 -0.15
C LYS A 17 -5.06 0.48 0.36
N ILE A 18 -4.66 0.68 1.62
CA ILE A 18 -3.60 -0.09 2.28
C ILE A 18 -3.94 -1.58 2.28
N TYR A 19 -5.19 -1.96 2.59
CA TYR A 19 -5.61 -3.36 2.52
C TYR A 19 -5.55 -3.94 1.11
N SER A 20 -5.91 -3.16 0.09
CA SER A 20 -5.85 -3.59 -1.30
C SER A 20 -4.39 -3.78 -1.75
N LEU A 21 -3.49 -2.86 -1.35
CA LEU A 21 -2.05 -3.00 -1.56
C LEU A 21 -1.48 -4.25 -0.86
N ARG A 22 -1.86 -4.49 0.40
CA ARG A 22 -1.44 -5.71 1.14
C ARG A 22 -1.91 -6.98 0.44
N ARG A 23 -3.14 -7.00 -0.10
CA ARG A 23 -3.67 -8.14 -0.87
C ARG A 23 -2.89 -8.37 -2.16
N ALA A 24 -2.57 -7.32 -2.90
CA ALA A 24 -1.77 -7.42 -4.12
C ALA A 24 -0.37 -7.99 -3.85
N MET A 25 0.27 -7.60 -2.74
CA MET A 25 1.59 -8.10 -2.36
C MET A 25 1.59 -9.53 -1.82
N LYS A 26 0.46 -10.02 -1.27
CA LYS A 26 0.39 -11.37 -0.66
C LYS A 26 0.61 -12.50 -1.67
N GLY A 27 0.35 -12.26 -2.96
CA GLY A 27 0.52 -13.25 -4.03
C GLY A 27 1.92 -13.32 -4.63
N LEU A 28 2.84 -12.42 -4.22
CA LEU A 28 4.17 -12.30 -4.80
C LEU A 28 5.25 -12.78 -3.81
N PRO A 29 6.40 -13.30 -4.30
CA PRO A 29 7.59 -13.44 -3.50
C PRO A 29 8.00 -12.11 -2.85
N SER A 30 8.63 -12.16 -1.68
CA SER A 30 8.97 -10.97 -0.89
C SER A 30 9.89 -9.99 -1.64
N THR A 31 10.81 -10.50 -2.47
CA THR A 31 11.69 -9.71 -3.33
C THR A 31 10.90 -8.93 -4.38
N ASP A 32 10.01 -9.62 -5.08
CA ASP A 32 9.26 -9.08 -6.21
C ASP A 32 8.21 -8.07 -5.72
N ALA A 33 7.58 -8.36 -4.58
CA ALA A 33 6.68 -7.44 -3.91
C ALA A 33 7.39 -6.14 -3.51
N MET A 34 8.63 -6.24 -3.02
CA MET A 34 9.43 -5.07 -2.63
C MET A 34 9.85 -4.25 -3.87
N GLU A 35 10.30 -4.91 -4.93
CA GLU A 35 10.67 -4.22 -6.17
C GLU A 35 9.46 -3.50 -6.80
N MET A 36 8.31 -4.17 -6.88
CA MET A 36 7.05 -3.57 -7.32
C MET A 36 6.70 -2.33 -6.50
N LEU A 37 6.81 -2.42 -5.17
CA LEU A 37 6.49 -1.31 -4.27
C LEU A 37 7.42 -0.11 -4.53
N ILE A 38 8.74 -0.35 -4.59
CA ILE A 38 9.74 0.68 -4.85
C ILE A 38 9.49 1.35 -6.21
N GLN A 39 9.22 0.57 -7.26
CA GLN A 39 8.96 1.11 -8.59
C GLN A 39 7.72 2.00 -8.65
N ARG A 40 6.67 1.69 -7.87
CA ARG A 40 5.46 2.52 -7.81
C ARG A 40 5.65 3.78 -6.97
N ILE A 41 6.27 3.69 -5.80
CA ILE A 41 6.54 4.86 -4.95
C ILE A 41 7.42 5.88 -5.69
N LYS A 42 8.42 5.43 -6.45
CA LYS A 42 9.28 6.31 -7.26
C LYS A 42 8.54 7.13 -8.32
N LYS A 43 7.32 6.75 -8.70
CA LYS A 43 6.50 7.46 -9.70
C LYS A 43 5.64 8.58 -9.10
N THR A 44 5.62 8.72 -7.78
CA THR A 44 4.76 9.66 -7.05
C THR A 44 5.58 10.47 -6.06
N ASN A 45 5.16 11.71 -5.81
CA ASN A 45 5.89 12.60 -4.91
C ASN A 45 5.45 12.44 -3.44
N THR A 46 4.25 11.89 -3.21
CA THR A 46 3.69 11.72 -1.86
C THR A 46 3.01 10.37 -1.67
N ASN A 47 2.92 9.91 -0.43
CA ASN A 47 2.18 8.70 -0.08
C ASN A 47 0.69 8.80 -0.40
N ALA A 48 0.10 10.00 -0.29
CA ALA A 48 -1.30 10.24 -0.64
C ALA A 48 -1.53 10.02 -2.14
N GLU A 49 -0.65 10.57 -2.99
CA GLU A 49 -0.67 10.35 -4.44
C GLU A 49 -0.47 8.88 -4.80
N PHE A 50 0.49 8.21 -4.15
CA PHE A 50 0.70 6.77 -4.29
C PHE A 50 -0.58 5.99 -3.96
N LEU A 51 -1.17 6.21 -2.79
CA LEU A 51 -2.38 5.51 -2.36
C LEU A 51 -3.58 5.84 -3.27
N MET A 52 -3.66 7.04 -3.84
CA MET A 52 -4.65 7.36 -4.89
C MET A 52 -4.41 6.60 -6.19
N SER A 53 -3.15 6.36 -6.58
CA SER A 53 -2.80 5.57 -7.76
C SER A 53 -3.05 4.07 -7.61
N VAL A 54 -3.16 3.57 -6.37
CA VAL A 54 -3.59 2.20 -6.09
C VAL A 54 -5.10 2.13 -6.36
N ALA A 55 -5.44 1.95 -7.64
CA ALA A 55 -6.80 1.71 -8.10
C ALA A 55 -7.37 0.43 -7.46
N ARG A 56 -8.68 0.44 -7.25
CA ARG A 56 -9.47 -0.55 -6.49
C ARG A 56 -9.30 -1.98 -7.01
#